data_AF-A0A672G191-F1
#
_entry.id   AF-A0A672G191-F1
#
_cell.length_a   1.000
_cell.length_b   1.000
_cell.length_c   1.000
_cell.angle_alpha   90.00
_cell.angle_beta   90.00
_cell.angle_gamma   90.00
#
_symmetry.space_group_name_H-M   'P 1'
#
loop_
_entity.id
_entity.type
_entity.pdbx_description
1 polymer ?
#
loop_
_entity_poly.entity_id
_entity_poly.type
_entity_poly.pdbx_seq_one_letter_code
_entity_poly.pdbx_strand_id
1 'polypeptide(L)'
;VKIDMEKQLVILEEEYEDISLDDLREELPERHYKYVHDDGRVSYPLCFIFSSPMGCKPEQQMMYAGSKNRLVQVVELTKVFETRNTDDLNEEWLKKQLAFFR
;
A
#
# COMPACT_ATOMS: atom_id res chain seq x y z
N VAL A 1 -1.00 8.64 1.56
CA VAL A 1 0.16 9.46 2.01
C VAL A 1 0.83 10.05 0.78
N LYS A 2 1.12 11.36 0.78
CA LYS A 2 1.80 12.07 -0.32
C LYS A 2 2.98 12.89 0.15
N ILE A 3 3.82 13.33 -0.78
CA ILE A 3 4.91 14.28 -0.52
C ILE A 3 4.47 15.67 -0.96
N ASP A 4 4.45 16.61 0.00
CA ASP A 4 4.40 18.04 -0.29
C ASP A 4 5.79 18.46 -0.79
N MET A 5 5.90 18.72 -2.11
CA MET A 5 7.17 19.03 -2.76
C MET A 5 7.76 20.39 -2.33
N GLU A 6 6.91 21.35 -1.95
CA GLU A 6 7.36 22.68 -1.52
C GLU A 6 7.90 22.62 -0.09
N LYS A 7 7.22 21.88 0.79
CA LYS A 7 7.62 21.74 2.20
C LYS A 7 8.59 20.60 2.45
N GLN A 8 8.81 19.72 1.47
CA GLN A 8 9.57 18.47 1.60
C GLN A 8 9.08 17.59 2.76
N LEU A 9 7.77 17.53 2.96
CA LEU A 9 7.14 16.78 4.04
C LEU A 9 6.28 15.64 3.49
N VAL A 10 6.35 14.49 4.17
CA VAL A 10 5.41 13.38 3.97
C VAL A 10 4.15 13.71 4.77
N ILE A 11 3.03 13.87 4.08
CA ILE A 11 1.75 14.23 4.68
C ILE A 11 0.71 13.15 4.42
N LEU A 12 -0.17 12.92 5.40
CA LEU A 12 -1.38 12.15 5.19
C LEU A 12 -2.25 12.93 4.21
N GLU A 13 -2.64 12.29 3.12
CA GLU A 13 -3.51 12.89 2.11
C GLU A 13 -4.95 12.54 2.44
N GLU A 14 -5.23 11.24 2.44
CA GLU A 14 -6.50 10.65 2.75
C GLU A 14 -6.27 9.46 3.68
N GLU A 15 -7.19 9.30 4.62
CA GLU A 15 -7.30 8.15 5.51
C GLU A 15 -8.66 7.53 5.26
N TYR A 16 -8.65 6.23 5.00
CA TYR A 16 -9.84 5.46 4.72
C TYR A 16 -9.95 4.39 5.79
N GLU A 17 -11.09 4.36 6.47
CA GLU A 17 -11.48 3.26 7.34
C GLU A 17 -12.38 2.31 6.55
N ASP A 18 -12.17 1.01 6.71
CA ASP A 18 -13.05 -0.06 6.19
C ASP A 18 -13.27 -0.12 4.67
N ILE A 19 -12.21 0.10 3.89
CA ILE A 19 -12.20 -0.12 2.44
C ILE A 19 -11.82 -1.57 2.07
N SER A 20 -12.60 -2.22 1.21
CA SER A 20 -12.12 -3.39 0.46
C SER A 20 -11.27 -2.92 -0.74
N LEU A 21 -10.41 -3.78 -1.30
CA LEU A 21 -9.57 -3.40 -2.45
C LEU A 21 -10.39 -3.08 -3.70
N ASP A 22 -11.56 -3.70 -3.85
CA ASP A 22 -12.49 -3.44 -4.94
C ASP A 22 -13.37 -2.19 -4.63
N ASP A 23 -13.69 -1.93 -3.35
CA ASP A 23 -14.46 -0.75 -2.88
C ASP A 23 -13.61 0.54 -2.75
N LEU A 24 -12.28 0.46 -2.95
CA LEU A 24 -11.45 1.61 -3.31
C LEU A 24 -12.01 2.32 -4.58
N ARG A 25 -12.93 1.65 -5.29
CA ARG A 25 -13.68 2.19 -6.43
C ARG A 25 -15.11 2.65 -6.10
N GLU A 26 -15.91 1.97 -5.25
CA GLU A 26 -17.32 2.31 -4.96
C GLU A 26 -17.85 1.76 -3.57
N GLU A 27 -17.68 2.49 -2.46
CA GLU A 27 -18.55 2.56 -1.24
C GLU A 27 -19.11 1.28 -0.49
N LEU A 28 -18.60 1.03 0.74
CA LEU A 28 -19.18 0.38 1.98
C LEU A 28 -19.25 -1.17 2.14
N PRO A 29 -19.38 -1.75 3.37
CA PRO A 29 -18.77 -1.51 4.70
C PRO A 29 -18.22 -2.78 5.44
N GLU A 30 -17.49 -2.58 6.56
CA GLU A 30 -16.99 -3.56 7.55
C GLU A 30 -16.19 -4.77 7.02
N ARG A 31 -14.86 -4.61 6.85
CA ARG A 31 -13.86 -5.68 7.09
C ARG A 31 -12.44 -5.16 6.90
N HIS A 32 -11.65 -5.20 7.97
CA HIS A 32 -10.19 -5.23 7.86
C HIS A 32 -9.79 -6.42 6.97
N TYR A 33 -8.81 -6.25 6.09
CA TYR A 33 -8.44 -7.26 5.09
C TYR A 33 -8.10 -8.61 5.75
N LYS A 34 -9.03 -9.57 5.62
CA LYS A 34 -8.98 -10.87 6.27
C LYS A 34 -8.19 -11.84 5.40
N TYR A 35 -6.94 -12.12 5.77
CA TYR A 35 -6.17 -13.16 5.10
C TYR A 35 -6.42 -14.53 5.76
N VAL A 36 -7.04 -15.44 5.02
CA VAL A 36 -7.28 -16.82 5.47
C VAL A 36 -6.15 -17.70 4.93
N HIS A 37 -5.43 -18.33 5.84
CA HIS A 37 -4.39 -19.30 5.52
C HIS A 37 -5.01 -20.65 5.15
N ASP A 38 -4.27 -21.49 4.42
CA ASP A 38 -4.78 -22.79 3.95
C ASP A 38 -5.09 -23.76 5.11
N ASP A 39 -4.52 -23.51 6.30
CA ASP A 39 -4.77 -24.25 7.53
C ASP A 39 -5.94 -23.71 8.36
N GLY A 40 -6.67 -22.73 7.84
CA GLY A 40 -7.83 -22.10 8.48
C GLY A 40 -7.49 -20.96 9.45
N ARG A 41 -6.20 -20.65 9.70
CA ARG A 41 -5.84 -19.47 10.49
C ARG A 41 -6.23 -18.18 9.78
N VAL A 42 -6.50 -17.14 10.56
CA VAL A 42 -6.84 -15.82 10.05
C VAL A 42 -5.79 -14.82 10.54
N SER A 43 -5.26 -14.02 9.62
CA SER A 43 -4.36 -12.90 9.93
C SER A 43 -4.85 -11.60 9.32
N TYR A 44 -4.46 -10.49 9.96
CA TYR A 44 -4.73 -9.12 9.54
C TYR A 44 -3.38 -8.42 9.30
N PRO A 45 -2.73 -8.67 8.15
CA PRO A 45 -1.40 -8.16 7.91
C PRO A 45 -1.43 -6.65 7.61
N LEU A 46 -0.71 -5.87 8.39
CA LEU A 46 -0.38 -4.49 8.02
C LEU A 46 0.74 -4.51 6.97
N CYS A 47 0.55 -3.82 5.85
CA CYS A 47 1.52 -3.74 4.76
C CYS A 47 1.62 -2.32 4.19
N PHE A 48 2.80 -2.02 3.65
CA PHE A 48 3.06 -0.80 2.90
C PHE A 48 3.06 -1.11 1.41
N ILE A 49 2.28 -0.36 0.64
CA ILE A 49 2.25 -0.50 -0.82
C ILE A 49 2.76 0.80 -1.42
N PHE A 50 3.89 0.71 -2.12
CA PHE A 50 4.46 1.81 -2.88
C PHE A 50 3.96 1.75 -4.32
N SER A 51 3.02 2.63 -4.67
CA SER A 51 2.56 2.80 -6.05
C SER A 51 3.42 3.86 -6.76
N SER A 52 4.09 3.46 -7.85
CA SER A 52 4.87 4.35 -8.70
C SER A 52 4.55 4.10 -10.19
N PRO A 53 3.41 4.61 -10.69
CA PRO A 53 2.95 4.39 -12.06
C PRO A 53 3.99 4.76 -13.13
N MET A 54 4.04 3.97 -14.21
CA MET A 54 4.84 4.31 -15.38
C MET A 54 4.23 5.54 -16.09
N GLY A 55 4.93 6.68 -16.01
CA GLY A 55 4.45 7.96 -16.56
C GLY A 55 4.57 9.13 -15.59
N CYS A 56 4.83 8.87 -14.31
CA CYS A 56 5.15 9.94 -13.35
C CYS A 56 6.45 10.66 -13.73
N LYS A 57 6.54 11.95 -13.40
CA LYS A 57 7.75 12.74 -13.63
C LYS A 57 8.95 12.12 -12.89
N PRO A 58 10.14 12.03 -13.50
CA PRO A 58 11.32 11.45 -12.85
C PRO A 58 11.65 12.09 -11.50
N GLU A 59 11.49 13.41 -11.38
CA GLU A 59 11.69 14.16 -10.14
C GLU A 59 10.77 13.68 -9.02
N GLN A 60 9.49 13.43 -9.33
CA GLN A 60 8.53 12.90 -8.38
C GLN A 60 8.89 11.46 -7.99
N GLN A 61 9.23 10.61 -8.97
CA GLN A 61 9.66 9.24 -8.67
C GLN A 61 10.88 9.22 -7.73
N MET A 62 11.87 10.09 -7.96
CA MET A 62 13.05 10.21 -7.10
C MET A 62 12.68 10.65 -5.67
N MET A 63 11.82 11.66 -5.52
CA MET A 63 11.40 12.14 -4.20
C MET A 63 10.66 11.07 -3.39
N TYR A 64 9.73 10.36 -4.03
CA TYR A 64 8.97 9.29 -3.40
C TYR A 64 9.85 8.07 -3.06
N ALA A 65 10.75 7.67 -3.97
CA ALA A 65 11.69 6.58 -3.71
C ALA A 65 12.67 6.91 -2.58
N GLY A 66 13.16 8.15 -2.50
CA GLY A 66 14.06 8.60 -1.43
C GLY A 66 13.39 8.63 -0.06
N SER A 67 12.10 8.96 0.00
CA SER A 67 11.32 9.03 1.24
C SER A 67 10.79 7.68 1.72
N LYS A 68 10.65 6.70 0.80
CA LYS A 68 10.12 5.36 1.08
C LYS A 68 10.81 4.69 2.27
N ASN A 69 12.15 4.62 2.24
CA ASN A 69 12.91 3.90 3.27
C ASN A 69 12.71 4.51 4.66
N ARG A 70 12.64 5.84 4.74
CA ARG A 70 12.41 6.53 6.01
C ARG A 70 11.01 6.27 6.53
N LEU A 71 10.01 6.30 5.65
CA LEU A 71 8.62 6.04 6.02
C LEU A 71 8.44 4.60 6.53
N VAL A 72 9.00 3.62 5.83
CA VAL A 72 8.98 2.20 6.26
C VAL A 72 9.61 2.02 7.63
N GLN A 73 10.73 2.69 7.92
CA GLN A 73 11.39 2.64 9.22
C GLN A 73 10.53 3.27 10.33
N VAL A 74 9.87 4.39 10.06
CA VAL A 74 9.05 5.10 11.06
C VAL A 74 7.78 4.34 11.41
N VAL A 75 7.16 3.68 10.41
CA VAL A 75 5.92 2.90 10.60
C VAL A 75 6.21 1.44 11.00
N GLU A 76 7.49 1.07 11.10
CA GLU A 76 7.95 -0.28 11.48
C GLU A 76 7.34 -1.41 10.63
N LEU A 77 7.08 -1.13 9.35
CA LEU A 77 6.42 -2.08 8.44
C LEU A 77 7.44 -3.06 7.86
N THR A 78 7.16 -4.35 8.04
CA THR A 78 8.00 -5.43 7.51
C THR A 78 7.56 -5.92 6.14
N LYS A 79 6.29 -5.72 5.79
CA LYS A 79 5.70 -6.12 4.51
C LYS A 79 5.61 -4.91 3.59
N VAL A 80 6.59 -4.78 2.70
CA VAL A 80 6.72 -3.65 1.77
C VAL A 80 6.61 -4.16 0.35
N PHE A 81 5.60 -3.69 -0.37
CA PHE A 81 5.34 -4.05 -1.76
C PHE A 81 5.47 -2.85 -2.67
N GLU A 82 5.83 -3.06 -3.93
CA GLU A 82 5.92 -2.01 -4.93
C GLU A 82 5.14 -2.44 -6.18
N THR A 83 4.33 -1.52 -6.72
CA THR A 83 3.68 -1.70 -8.01
C THR A 83 3.94 -0.49 -8.91
N ARG A 84 4.17 -0.76 -10.20
CA ARG A 84 4.34 0.25 -11.25
C ARG A 84 3.12 0.39 -12.15
N ASN A 85 2.13 -0.46 -11.92
CA ASN A 85 0.86 -0.44 -12.61
C ASN A 85 -0.25 -0.44 -11.55
N THR A 86 -1.08 0.61 -11.55
CA THR A 86 -2.21 0.69 -10.63
C THR A 86 -3.25 -0.38 -10.92
N ASP A 87 -3.34 -0.86 -12.16
CA ASP A 87 -4.30 -1.91 -12.54
C ASP A 87 -3.93 -3.27 -11.95
N ASP A 88 -2.66 -3.46 -11.57
CA ASP A 88 -2.19 -4.68 -10.89
C ASP A 88 -2.54 -4.67 -9.40
N LEU A 89 -2.96 -3.53 -8.84
CA LEU A 89 -3.27 -3.40 -7.41
C LEU A 89 -4.68 -3.92 -7.12
N ASN A 90 -4.82 -5.24 -7.09
CA ASN A 90 -6.07 -5.93 -6.79
C ASN A 90 -5.90 -6.99 -5.70
N GLU A 91 -7.01 -7.60 -5.28
CA GLU A 91 -7.03 -8.58 -4.21
C GLU A 91 -6.14 -9.81 -4.49
N GLU A 92 -6.18 -10.31 -5.73
CA GLU A 92 -5.40 -11.48 -6.14
C GLU A 92 -3.89 -11.18 -6.05
N TRP A 93 -3.47 -10.01 -6.52
CA TRP A 93 -2.09 -9.55 -6.41
C TRP A 93 -1.67 -9.44 -4.95
N LEU A 94 -2.48 -8.81 -4.09
CA LEU A 94 -2.13 -8.65 -2.68
C LEU A 94 -2.02 -10.01 -1.97
N LYS A 95 -2.94 -10.95 -2.22
CA LYS A 95 -2.87 -12.33 -1.68
C LYS A 95 -1.59 -13.02 -2.11
N LYS A 96 -1.18 -12.88 -3.38
CA LYS A 96 0.05 -13.46 -3.91
C LYS A 96 1.30 -12.88 -3.24
N GLN A 97 1.32 -11.57 -3.02
CA GLN A 97 2.40 -10.88 -2.33
C GLN A 97 2.49 -11.30 -0.84
N LEU A 98 1.36 -11.39 -0.15
CA LEU A 98 1.29 -11.80 1.25
C LEU A 98 1.63 -13.29 1.44
N ALA A 99 1.34 -14.14 0.45
CA ALA A 99 1.69 -15.57 0.50
C ALA A 99 3.20 -15.82 0.61
N PHE A 100 4.04 -14.90 0.14
CA PHE A 100 5.51 -14.99 0.28
C PHE A 100 5.98 -14.95 1.74
N PHE A 101 5.20 -14.34 2.64
CA PHE A 101 5.55 -14.15 4.05
C PHE A 101 4.90 -15.21 4.97
N ARG A 102 4.48 -16.35 4.41
CA ARG A 102 3.92 -17.49 5.16
C ARG A 102 4.99 -18.28 5.89
#